data_AF-A0A087XN14-F1
#
_entry.id   AF-A0A087XN14-F1
#
_cell.length_a   1.000
_cell.length_b   1.000
_cell.length_c   1.000
_cell.angle_alpha   90.00
_cell.angle_beta   90.00
_cell.angle_gamma   90.00
#
_symmetry.space_group_name_H-M   'P 1'
#
loop_
_entity.id
_entity.type
_entity.pdbx_description
1 polymer ?
#
loop_
_entity_poly.entity_id
_entity_poly.type
_entity_poly.pdbx_seq_one_letter_code
_entity_poly.pdbx_strand_id
1 'polypeptide(L)'
;MAARIRLPLLLPRSFPPLRSLKHVHTEAVKEPQYPPIVASLTAKSKSARLRQNEERIKLISSSPVEEKLSLITRIQRMKFVVYPQTFSRNPDRWYQHFTKTAYIPGLPEKFNPTTEGSQLATDQPAVPEIDDAAFNEIRDLVTRVILHEHWHKMRKRQPFLYKHQEQVVGPFLKTLVSELTYNLAKYNPLLRLSSLDLSPQVNFYWRRGKRIIPKGHRRGRQEPIRFQIDDHPHSQIRIPQQLPQFAPLEASYTAEVPEIHLAPNMMPLFRRQYDNNIFTGAKLPDPACYGHTQFHLVPDRYHRDRLARQQHSDQVEPFLRANAAASLFAWTGAQAMYQGFWDYQDVSRPFVSQAVITDGHFFSFFCYQLNTLALSVETDANNPRKNLLWGTESLRLYEGVQDGAVVGLDDCVLRLLVQFLMNRPHS
;
A
#
# COMPACT_ATOMS: atom_id res chain seq x y z
N MET A 1 28.27 -70.01 3.96
CA MET A 1 27.89 -70.21 5.38
C MET A 1 27.20 -68.96 5.88
N ALA A 2 25.92 -69.06 6.27
CA ALA A 2 25.22 -68.10 7.14
C ALA A 2 23.97 -68.82 7.68
N ALA A 3 23.98 -69.12 8.97
CA ALA A 3 22.99 -69.96 9.64
C ALA A 3 21.67 -69.20 9.85
N ARG A 4 20.53 -69.84 9.52
CA ARG A 4 19.18 -69.37 9.86
C ARG A 4 18.86 -69.78 11.29
N ILE A 5 18.81 -68.81 12.21
CA ILE A 5 18.33 -69.00 13.58
C ILE A 5 16.80 -68.86 13.57
N ARG A 6 16.08 -69.95 13.87
CA ARG A 6 14.64 -69.94 14.14
C ARG A 6 14.46 -69.73 15.65
N LEU A 7 13.83 -68.61 16.03
CA LEU A 7 13.37 -68.38 17.40
C LEU A 7 12.01 -69.08 17.61
N PRO A 8 11.79 -69.84 18.69
CA PRO A 8 10.48 -70.39 19.02
C PRO A 8 9.63 -69.34 19.74
N LEU A 9 8.43 -69.07 19.22
CA LEU A 9 7.39 -68.31 19.91
C LEU A 9 6.77 -69.18 21.00
N LEU A 10 7.18 -68.96 22.26
CA LEU A 10 6.47 -69.49 23.43
C LEU A 10 5.25 -68.60 23.70
N LEU A 11 4.06 -69.10 23.36
CA LEU A 11 2.78 -68.54 23.76
C LEU A 11 2.46 -68.98 25.20
N PRO A 12 2.18 -68.06 26.15
CA PRO A 12 1.69 -68.45 27.46
C PRO A 12 0.22 -68.90 27.38
N ARG A 13 -0.03 -70.15 27.80
CA ARG A 13 -1.36 -70.72 28.02
C ARG A 13 -1.93 -70.22 29.36
N SER A 14 -2.56 -69.05 29.37
CA SER A 14 -3.57 -68.69 30.38
C SER A 14 -4.26 -67.38 30.03
N PHE A 15 -5.40 -67.44 29.34
CA PHE A 15 -6.34 -66.33 29.29
C PHE A 15 -7.26 -66.43 30.51
N PRO A 16 -7.41 -65.39 31.36
CA PRO A 16 -8.47 -65.37 32.35
C PRO A 16 -9.83 -65.22 31.63
N PRO A 17 -10.91 -65.82 32.13
CA PRO A 17 -12.22 -65.70 31.50
C PRO A 17 -12.67 -64.25 31.55
N LEU A 18 -13.01 -63.69 30.39
CA LEU A 18 -13.71 -62.41 30.25
C LEU A 18 -15.08 -62.53 30.94
N ARG A 19 -15.12 -62.23 32.25
CA ARG A 19 -16.36 -61.95 32.95
C ARG A 19 -16.95 -60.68 32.33
N SER A 20 -18.11 -60.82 31.70
CA SER A 20 -18.96 -59.71 31.30
C SER A 20 -19.32 -58.90 32.55
N LEU A 21 -18.63 -57.79 32.78
CA LEU A 21 -19.13 -56.75 33.67
C LEU A 21 -20.38 -56.17 32.99
N LYS A 22 -21.55 -56.63 33.43
CA LYS A 22 -22.80 -55.91 33.18
C LYS A 22 -22.63 -54.54 33.83
N HIS A 23 -22.30 -53.53 33.04
CA HIS A 23 -22.43 -52.15 33.45
C HIS A 23 -23.92 -51.90 33.71
N VAL A 24 -24.28 -51.84 34.99
CA VAL A 24 -25.57 -51.32 35.42
C VAL A 24 -25.60 -49.86 34.99
N HIS A 25 -26.42 -49.56 33.97
CA HIS A 25 -26.71 -48.19 33.58
C HIS A 25 -27.48 -47.54 34.73
N THR A 26 -26.77 -46.76 35.55
CA THR A 26 -27.43 -45.76 36.40
C THR A 26 -28.00 -44.69 35.49
N GLU A 27 -29.32 -44.52 35.52
CA GLU A 27 -30.06 -43.47 34.83
C GLU A 27 -29.73 -42.09 35.44
N ALA A 28 -28.52 -41.60 35.14
CA ALA A 28 -28.29 -40.17 35.16
C ALA A 28 -28.77 -39.66 33.80
N VAL A 29 -29.83 -38.83 33.79
CA VAL A 29 -30.25 -38.06 32.62
C VAL A 29 -29.13 -37.06 32.31
N LYS A 30 -28.06 -37.54 31.68
CA LYS A 30 -26.94 -36.75 31.19
C LYS A 30 -27.28 -36.39 29.75
N GLU A 31 -27.42 -35.10 29.50
CA GLU A 31 -27.59 -34.59 28.14
C GLU A 31 -26.48 -35.16 27.24
N PRO A 32 -26.82 -35.68 26.04
CA PRO A 32 -25.84 -36.29 25.16
C PRO A 32 -24.86 -35.24 24.64
N GLN A 33 -23.57 -35.39 24.99
CA GLN A 33 -22.50 -34.54 24.48
C GLN A 33 -21.98 -35.11 23.14
N TYR A 34 -22.54 -34.61 22.04
CA TYR A 34 -22.06 -34.97 20.71
C TYR A 34 -20.74 -34.26 20.38
N PRO A 35 -19.82 -34.93 19.66
CA PRO A 35 -18.63 -34.26 19.14
C PRO A 35 -19.01 -33.19 18.12
N PRO A 36 -18.21 -32.12 17.99
CA PRO A 36 -18.48 -31.08 17.02
C PRO A 36 -18.43 -31.63 15.59
N ILE A 37 -19.37 -31.19 14.74
CA ILE A 37 -19.43 -31.58 13.33
C ILE A 37 -18.36 -30.78 12.57
N VAL A 38 -17.15 -31.32 12.52
CA VAL A 38 -15.99 -30.71 11.86
C VAL A 38 -15.25 -31.71 10.99
N ALA A 39 -14.71 -31.26 9.86
CA ALA A 39 -13.92 -32.11 8.97
C ALA A 39 -12.62 -32.58 9.63
N SER A 40 -12.06 -33.73 9.25
CA SER A 40 -10.75 -34.19 9.75
C SER A 40 -9.59 -33.25 9.38
N LEU A 41 -8.55 -33.15 10.21
CA LEU A 41 -7.37 -32.33 9.91
C LEU A 41 -6.34 -32.97 8.97
N THR A 42 -6.15 -34.28 9.07
CA THR A 42 -5.03 -34.98 8.42
C THR A 42 -5.38 -35.60 7.07
N ALA A 43 -6.68 -35.65 6.72
CA ALA A 43 -7.11 -36.25 5.46
C ALA A 43 -6.66 -35.43 4.24
N LYS A 44 -6.46 -36.11 3.11
CA LYS A 44 -6.13 -35.48 1.83
C LYS A 44 -7.38 -35.03 1.08
N SER A 45 -8.21 -34.18 1.70
CA SER A 45 -9.47 -33.67 1.14
C SER A 45 -9.51 -32.14 1.06
N LYS A 46 -10.48 -31.59 0.31
CA LYS A 46 -10.71 -30.13 0.26
C LYS A 46 -11.17 -29.59 1.63
N SER A 47 -12.05 -30.32 2.32
CA SER A 47 -12.57 -29.94 3.64
C SER A 47 -11.48 -29.93 4.71
N ALA A 48 -10.57 -30.91 4.70
CA ALA A 48 -9.42 -30.94 5.60
C ALA A 48 -8.50 -29.71 5.40
N ARG A 49 -8.26 -29.33 4.14
CA ARG A 49 -7.45 -28.15 3.80
C ARG A 49 -8.12 -26.84 4.26
N LEU A 50 -9.44 -26.74 4.18
CA LEU A 50 -10.18 -25.58 4.70
C LEU A 50 -10.01 -25.48 6.22
N ARG A 51 -10.20 -26.58 6.95
CA ARG A 51 -10.01 -26.61 8.40
C ARG A 51 -8.57 -26.26 8.82
N GLN A 52 -7.56 -26.77 8.10
CA GLN A 52 -6.16 -26.39 8.33
C GLN A 52 -5.92 -24.88 8.12
N ASN A 53 -6.57 -24.29 7.12
CA ASN A 53 -6.49 -22.84 6.91
C ASN A 53 -7.16 -22.08 8.06
N GLU A 54 -8.33 -22.52 8.54
CA GLU A 54 -9.03 -21.92 9.67
C GLU A 54 -8.21 -21.96 10.96
N GLU A 55 -7.59 -23.10 11.28
CA GLU A 55 -6.70 -23.21 12.45
C GLU A 55 -5.48 -22.30 12.33
N ARG A 56 -4.92 -22.19 11.12
CA ARG A 56 -3.84 -21.22 10.87
C ARG A 56 -4.31 -19.78 11.02
N ILE A 57 -5.51 -19.44 10.55
CA ILE A 57 -6.09 -18.10 10.70
C ILE A 57 -6.27 -17.78 12.19
N LYS A 58 -6.80 -18.72 12.97
CA LYS A 58 -6.93 -18.57 14.43
C LYS A 58 -5.58 -18.31 15.09
N LEU A 59 -4.55 -19.08 14.74
CA LEU A 59 -3.19 -18.89 15.24
C LEU A 59 -2.66 -17.49 14.91
N ILE A 60 -2.76 -17.06 13.65
CA ILE A 60 -2.30 -15.74 13.19
C ILE A 60 -3.05 -14.61 13.93
N SER A 61 -4.37 -14.75 14.09
CA SER A 61 -5.21 -13.76 14.76
C SER A 61 -4.87 -13.60 16.25
N SER A 62 -4.43 -14.66 16.93
CA SER A 62 -4.03 -14.63 18.34
C SER A 62 -2.60 -14.14 18.59
N SER A 63 -1.72 -14.15 17.58
CA SER A 63 -0.32 -13.76 17.72
C SER A 63 -0.10 -12.24 17.83
N PRO A 64 0.96 -11.79 18.52
CA PRO A 64 1.39 -10.39 18.51
C PRO A 64 1.80 -9.96 17.09
N VAL A 65 1.88 -8.64 16.85
CA VAL A 65 2.07 -8.06 15.50
C VAL A 65 3.32 -8.61 14.80
N GLU A 66 4.47 -8.65 15.46
CA GLU A 66 5.74 -9.11 14.84
C GLU A 66 5.66 -10.58 14.41
N GLU A 67 5.14 -11.45 15.28
CA GLU A 67 4.89 -12.85 14.96
C GLU A 67 3.84 -13.01 13.86
N LYS A 68 2.79 -12.18 13.88
CA LYS A 68 1.72 -12.16 12.86
C LYS A 68 2.32 -11.87 11.48
N LEU A 69 3.15 -10.83 11.37
CA LEU A 69 3.87 -10.50 10.14
C LEU A 69 4.76 -11.66 9.68
N SER A 70 5.50 -12.28 10.61
CA SER A 70 6.33 -13.46 10.33
C SER A 70 5.49 -14.63 9.80
N LEU A 71 4.37 -14.98 10.46
CA LEU A 71 3.50 -16.10 10.06
C LEU A 71 2.83 -15.89 8.69
N ILE A 72 2.51 -14.64 8.34
CA ILE A 72 1.94 -14.25 7.05
C ILE A 72 3.01 -14.37 5.95
N THR A 73 4.20 -13.83 6.19
CA THR A 73 5.29 -13.71 5.21
C THR A 73 6.15 -14.97 5.06
N ARG A 74 6.15 -15.87 6.05
CA ARG A 74 7.01 -17.07 6.11
C ARG A 74 6.96 -17.96 4.87
N ILE A 75 5.78 -18.13 4.26
CA ILE A 75 5.64 -19.05 3.11
C ILE A 75 5.89 -18.32 1.80
N GLN A 76 7.07 -18.57 1.24
CA GLN A 76 7.45 -18.06 -0.07
C GLN A 76 6.86 -18.91 -1.19
N ARG A 77 6.20 -18.25 -2.14
CA ARG A 77 5.66 -18.84 -3.36
C ARG A 77 5.82 -17.82 -4.47
N MET A 78 5.81 -18.31 -5.71
CA MET A 78 5.80 -17.47 -6.90
C MET A 78 4.66 -16.43 -6.88
N LYS A 79 5.04 -15.15 -6.81
CA LYS A 79 4.19 -13.95 -6.70
C LYS A 79 4.47 -12.98 -7.84
N PHE A 80 3.50 -12.18 -8.23
CA PHE A 80 3.68 -11.11 -9.22
C PHE A 80 4.35 -9.91 -8.56
N VAL A 81 5.38 -9.37 -9.21
CA VAL A 81 6.05 -8.15 -8.76
C VAL A 81 5.42 -6.96 -9.47
N VAL A 82 4.73 -6.12 -8.71
CA VAL A 82 4.05 -4.93 -9.18
C VAL A 82 5.00 -3.75 -9.02
N TYR A 83 5.35 -3.12 -10.13
CA TYR A 83 6.26 -1.98 -10.15
C TYR A 83 5.44 -0.67 -10.21
N PRO A 84 5.50 0.20 -9.19
CA PRO A 84 4.77 1.48 -9.24
C PRO A 84 5.11 2.29 -10.49
N GLN A 85 6.40 2.39 -10.82
CA GLN A 85 6.91 3.02 -12.02
C GLN A 85 7.04 2.02 -13.19
N THR A 86 5.92 1.75 -13.88
CA THR A 86 5.82 0.77 -14.97
C THR A 86 5.76 1.38 -16.38
N PHE A 87 6.18 0.63 -17.40
CA PHE A 87 6.07 1.00 -18.82
C PHE A 87 4.82 0.42 -19.52
N SER A 88 3.98 -0.31 -18.80
CA SER A 88 2.76 -0.91 -19.36
C SER A 88 1.76 0.16 -19.80
N ARG A 89 0.99 -0.14 -20.85
CA ARG A 89 -0.11 0.72 -21.31
C ARG A 89 -1.33 0.60 -20.39
N ASN A 90 -1.95 1.74 -20.08
CA ASN A 90 -3.09 1.87 -19.17
C ASN A 90 -2.93 1.06 -17.86
N PRO A 91 -1.83 1.28 -17.11
CA PRO A 91 -1.54 0.52 -15.89
C PRO A 91 -2.50 0.82 -14.75
N ASP A 92 -3.09 2.01 -14.76
CA ASP A 92 -4.02 2.52 -13.76
C ASP A 92 -5.20 1.57 -13.52
N ARG A 93 -5.86 1.10 -14.59
CA ARG A 93 -7.00 0.18 -14.50
C ARG A 93 -6.61 -1.17 -13.90
N TRP A 94 -5.43 -1.69 -14.26
CA TRP A 94 -4.91 -2.93 -13.71
C TRP A 94 -4.61 -2.83 -12.23
N TYR A 95 -4.01 -1.72 -11.81
CA TYR A 95 -3.64 -1.53 -10.41
C TYR A 95 -4.89 -1.33 -9.55
N GLN A 96 -5.85 -0.52 -10.01
CA GLN A 96 -7.17 -0.39 -9.39
C GLN A 96 -7.84 -1.77 -9.17
N HIS A 97 -7.77 -2.66 -10.17
CA HIS A 97 -8.29 -4.03 -10.04
C HIS A 97 -7.54 -4.85 -8.98
N PHE A 98 -6.20 -4.79 -8.97
CA PHE A 98 -5.38 -5.57 -8.03
C PHE A 98 -5.51 -5.12 -6.57
N THR A 99 -5.80 -3.84 -6.35
CA THR A 99 -5.90 -3.20 -5.03
C THR A 99 -7.34 -2.94 -4.59
N LYS A 100 -8.33 -3.25 -5.43
CA LYS A 100 -9.76 -2.92 -5.22
C LYS A 100 -9.96 -1.44 -4.90
N THR A 101 -9.37 -0.59 -5.72
CA THR A 101 -9.36 0.88 -5.54
C THR A 101 -10.19 1.55 -6.62
N ALA A 102 -11.06 2.47 -6.22
CA ALA A 102 -11.79 3.35 -7.13
C ALA A 102 -11.06 4.70 -7.25
N TYR A 103 -10.83 5.13 -8.48
CA TYR A 103 -10.23 6.43 -8.76
C TYR A 103 -11.32 7.52 -8.87
N ILE A 104 -11.09 8.66 -8.22
CA ILE A 104 -11.96 9.82 -8.22
C ILE A 104 -11.13 11.01 -8.75
N PRO A 105 -11.54 11.65 -9.85
CA PRO A 105 -10.83 12.82 -10.35
C PRO A 105 -11.02 14.02 -9.41
N GLY A 106 -9.97 14.80 -9.22
CA GLY A 106 -9.95 15.92 -8.28
C GLY A 106 -9.45 15.51 -6.90
N LEU A 107 -9.51 16.45 -5.96
CA LEU A 107 -9.08 16.24 -4.57
C LEU A 107 -10.29 16.07 -3.63
N PRO A 108 -10.07 15.49 -2.42
CA PRO A 108 -11.09 15.48 -1.38
C PRO A 108 -11.59 16.90 -1.06
N GLU A 109 -12.85 17.03 -0.62
CA GLU A 109 -13.50 18.30 -0.29
C GLU A 109 -12.67 19.20 0.64
N LYS A 110 -11.89 18.59 1.55
CA LYS A 110 -10.96 19.29 2.47
C LYS A 110 -9.89 20.13 1.77
N PHE A 111 -9.58 19.83 0.51
CA PHE A 111 -8.60 20.55 -0.29
C PHE A 111 -9.24 21.51 -1.29
N ASN A 112 -10.57 21.53 -1.41
CA ASN A 112 -11.24 22.48 -2.29
C ASN A 112 -11.28 23.84 -1.59
N PRO A 113 -10.75 24.91 -2.20
CA PRO A 113 -10.97 26.25 -1.70
C PRO A 113 -12.47 26.55 -1.81
N THR A 114 -13.06 26.90 -0.67
CA THR A 114 -14.42 27.39 -0.42
C THR A 114 -15.20 27.74 -1.70
N THR A 115 -16.11 26.85 -2.13
CA THR A 115 -17.19 27.27 -3.02
C THR A 115 -18.21 27.97 -2.14
N GLU A 116 -18.29 29.30 -2.26
CA GLU A 116 -19.34 30.08 -1.63
C GLU A 116 -20.71 29.54 -2.05
N GLY A 117 -21.50 29.08 -1.06
CA GLY A 117 -22.91 28.76 -1.26
C GLY A 117 -23.25 27.27 -1.29
N SER A 118 -23.14 26.59 -0.16
CA SER A 118 -24.07 25.51 0.20
C SER A 118 -24.10 25.38 1.72
N GLN A 119 -25.08 26.06 2.32
CA GLN A 119 -25.46 25.88 3.71
C GLN A 119 -26.04 24.47 3.86
N LEU A 120 -25.28 23.53 4.43
CA LEU A 120 -25.77 22.41 5.27
C LEU A 120 -24.58 21.54 5.71
N ALA A 121 -24.57 21.23 7.01
CA ALA A 121 -23.70 20.30 7.74
C ALA A 121 -22.35 20.84 8.27
N THR A 122 -22.49 21.50 9.43
CA THR A 122 -21.66 21.44 10.65
C THR A 122 -20.52 20.40 10.71
N ASP A 123 -19.38 20.86 11.24
CA ASP A 123 -18.17 20.13 11.68
C ASP A 123 -17.16 19.66 10.61
N GLN A 124 -16.63 20.58 9.80
CA GLN A 124 -15.34 20.37 9.12
C GLN A 124 -14.37 21.52 9.45
N PRO A 125 -13.15 21.25 9.96
CA PRO A 125 -12.17 22.30 10.19
C PRO A 125 -11.50 22.66 8.86
N ALA A 126 -11.54 23.95 8.54
CA ALA A 126 -10.69 24.58 7.54
C ALA A 126 -9.22 24.23 7.85
N VAL A 127 -8.46 23.88 6.82
CA VAL A 127 -6.98 23.80 6.92
C VAL A 127 -6.51 25.17 7.44
N PRO A 128 -5.63 25.25 8.46
CA PRO A 128 -5.17 26.55 8.95
C PRO A 128 -4.56 27.32 7.79
N GLU A 129 -5.26 28.37 7.37
CA GLU A 129 -4.80 29.26 6.31
C GLU A 129 -3.51 29.92 6.78
N ILE A 130 -2.48 29.81 5.95
CA ILE A 130 -1.22 30.49 6.19
C ILE A 130 -1.41 31.94 5.75
N ASP A 131 -1.04 32.87 6.61
CA ASP A 131 -1.08 34.30 6.30
C ASP A 131 -0.35 34.60 4.97
N ASP A 132 -0.87 35.55 4.18
CA ASP A 132 -0.29 35.89 2.88
C ASP A 132 1.19 36.29 2.96
N ALA A 133 1.61 36.92 4.07
CA ALA A 133 3.01 37.26 4.31
C ALA A 133 3.89 36.01 4.45
N ALA A 134 3.43 35.01 5.20
CA ALA A 134 4.13 33.74 5.36
C ALA A 134 4.13 32.93 4.06
N PHE A 135 3.06 33.01 3.27
CA PHE A 135 3.03 32.42 1.94
C PHE A 135 4.07 33.05 1.01
N ASN A 136 4.25 34.37 1.06
CA ASN A 136 5.29 35.06 0.28
C ASN A 136 6.70 34.63 0.68
N GLU A 137 6.97 34.42 1.98
CA GLU A 137 8.26 33.87 2.43
C GLU A 137 8.51 32.46 1.88
N ILE A 138 7.47 31.61 1.84
CA ILE A 138 7.55 30.28 1.25
C ILE A 138 7.77 30.37 -0.26
N ARG A 139 7.09 31.28 -0.95
CA ARG A 139 7.27 31.53 -2.38
C ARG A 139 8.71 31.93 -2.70
N ASP A 140 9.27 32.87 -1.94
CA ASP A 140 10.65 33.31 -2.10
C ASP A 140 11.63 32.16 -1.84
N LEU A 141 11.35 31.33 -0.83
CA LEU A 141 12.13 30.14 -0.55
C LEU A 141 12.12 29.16 -1.73
N VAL A 142 10.94 28.83 -2.27
CA VAL A 142 10.82 27.91 -3.41
C VAL A 142 11.53 28.47 -4.63
N THR A 143 11.38 29.78 -4.89
CA THR A 143 12.09 30.48 -5.96
C THR A 143 13.60 30.35 -5.80
N ARG A 144 14.13 30.57 -4.58
CA ARG A 144 15.56 30.38 -4.28
C ARG A 144 16.02 28.94 -4.49
N VAL A 145 15.22 27.94 -4.09
CA VAL A 145 15.56 26.52 -4.29
C VAL A 145 15.60 26.17 -5.78
N ILE A 146 14.65 26.66 -6.58
CA ILE A 146 14.64 26.49 -8.04
C ILE A 146 15.89 27.13 -8.65
N LEU A 147 16.17 28.40 -8.35
CA LEU A 147 17.34 29.12 -8.87
C LEU A 147 18.65 28.48 -8.43
N HIS A 148 18.72 27.97 -7.20
CA HIS A 148 19.91 27.32 -6.69
C HIS A 148 20.29 26.11 -7.55
N GLU A 149 19.34 25.20 -7.81
CA GLU A 149 19.61 23.94 -8.51
C GLU A 149 19.70 24.08 -10.03
N HIS A 150 18.99 25.05 -10.61
CA HIS A 150 18.95 25.27 -12.06
C HIS A 150 19.97 26.31 -12.56
N TRP A 151 20.32 27.33 -11.75
CA TRP A 151 21.16 28.44 -12.19
C TRP A 151 22.48 28.53 -11.42
N HIS A 152 22.45 28.59 -10.09
CA HIS A 152 23.65 28.84 -9.30
C HIS A 152 24.57 27.62 -9.17
N LYS A 153 24.01 26.41 -9.23
CA LYS A 153 24.77 25.18 -9.07
C LYS A 153 25.55 24.85 -10.35
N MET A 154 26.82 25.26 -10.36
CA MET A 154 27.77 24.91 -11.41
C MET A 154 28.02 23.40 -11.44
N ARG A 155 27.57 22.75 -12.50
CA ARG A 155 27.78 21.30 -12.70
C ARG A 155 29.10 21.08 -13.42
N LYS A 156 30.04 20.41 -12.74
CA LYS A 156 31.34 20.03 -13.32
C LYS A 156 31.22 19.05 -14.50
N ARG A 157 30.14 18.27 -14.56
CA ARG A 157 29.88 17.27 -15.60
C ARG A 157 28.42 17.31 -16.02
N GLN A 158 28.18 17.14 -17.32
CA GLN A 158 26.85 16.90 -17.84
C GLN A 158 26.29 15.58 -17.26
N PRO A 159 24.98 15.51 -16.97
CA PRO A 159 24.40 14.30 -16.44
C PRO A 159 24.53 13.15 -17.45
N PHE A 160 24.71 11.94 -16.95
CA PHE A 160 24.76 10.77 -17.81
C PHE A 160 23.40 10.55 -18.49
N LEU A 161 23.42 9.98 -19.68
CA LEU A 161 22.23 9.69 -20.48
C LEU A 161 21.26 8.80 -19.67
N TYR A 162 19.98 9.21 -19.58
CA TYR A 162 18.94 8.59 -18.74
C TYR A 162 19.12 8.71 -17.21
N LYS A 163 19.95 9.64 -16.72
CA LYS A 163 20.06 9.98 -15.30
C LYS A 163 19.86 11.48 -15.01
N HIS A 164 19.26 12.20 -15.94
CA HIS A 164 19.01 13.63 -15.80
C HIS A 164 18.06 13.89 -14.62
N GLN A 165 16.90 13.25 -14.57
CA GLN A 165 15.94 13.39 -13.47
C GLN A 165 16.58 13.08 -12.11
N GLU A 166 17.28 11.95 -11.99
CA GLU A 166 17.94 11.55 -10.73
C GLU A 166 19.01 12.56 -10.28
N GLN A 167 19.80 13.12 -11.19
CA GLN A 167 20.92 14.01 -10.86
C GLN A 167 20.56 15.49 -10.81
N VAL A 168 19.43 15.89 -11.42
CA VAL A 168 18.99 17.28 -11.51
C VAL A 168 17.81 17.51 -10.57
N VAL A 169 16.74 16.76 -10.81
CA VAL A 169 15.47 16.96 -10.13
C VAL A 169 15.44 16.29 -8.76
N GLY A 170 16.13 15.16 -8.60
CA GLY A 170 16.28 14.48 -7.30
C GLY A 170 16.81 15.41 -6.20
N PRO A 171 17.98 16.07 -6.38
CA PRO A 171 18.50 17.04 -5.42
C PRO A 171 17.56 18.23 -5.19
N PHE A 172 16.95 18.76 -6.25
CA PHE A 172 15.94 19.81 -6.15
C PHE A 172 14.78 19.40 -5.25
N LEU A 173 14.18 18.24 -5.51
CA LEU A 173 13.05 17.73 -4.73
C LEU A 173 13.45 17.45 -3.29
N LYS A 174 14.68 16.95 -3.05
CA LYS A 174 15.22 16.75 -1.71
C LYS A 174 15.29 18.07 -0.94
N THR A 175 15.94 19.09 -1.51
CA THR A 175 16.07 20.41 -0.89
C THR A 175 14.71 21.06 -0.67
N LEU A 176 13.83 21.00 -1.68
CA LEU A 176 12.46 21.52 -1.59
C LEU A 176 11.69 20.92 -0.41
N VAL A 177 11.67 19.59 -0.29
CA VAL A 177 10.95 18.90 0.79
C VAL A 177 11.58 19.21 2.15
N SER A 178 12.91 19.19 2.26
CA SER A 178 13.59 19.51 3.53
C SER A 178 13.32 20.95 3.99
N GLU A 179 13.41 21.92 3.09
CA GLU A 179 13.17 23.33 3.42
C GLU A 179 11.69 23.59 3.73
N LEU A 180 10.76 23.04 2.95
CA LEU A 180 9.33 23.19 3.22
C LEU A 180 8.94 22.55 4.56
N THR A 181 9.41 21.34 4.84
CA THR A 181 9.11 20.67 6.12
C THR A 181 9.67 21.44 7.31
N TYR A 182 10.87 22.00 7.19
CA TYR A 182 11.47 22.80 8.26
C TYR A 182 10.72 24.13 8.49
N ASN A 183 10.37 24.87 7.43
CA ASN A 183 9.68 26.14 7.58
C ASN A 183 8.23 25.98 8.01
N LEU A 184 7.53 24.97 7.48
CA LEU A 184 6.15 24.67 7.85
C LEU A 184 6.03 24.07 9.26
N ALA A 185 7.12 23.55 9.85
CA ALA A 185 7.12 23.07 11.23
C ALA A 185 6.79 24.17 12.26
N LYS A 186 6.94 25.45 11.89
CA LYS A 186 6.48 26.59 12.72
C LYS A 186 4.97 26.62 12.86
N TYR A 187 4.23 26.28 11.80
CA TYR A 187 2.78 26.33 11.73
C TYR A 187 2.13 24.98 12.03
N ASN A 188 2.79 23.89 11.63
CA ASN A 188 2.36 22.52 11.88
C ASN A 188 3.32 21.80 12.86
N PRO A 189 3.00 21.75 14.17
CA PRO A 189 3.89 21.14 15.16
C PRO A 189 4.09 19.64 14.94
N LEU A 190 3.20 18.98 14.19
CA LEU A 190 3.33 17.57 13.85
C LEU A 190 4.55 17.31 12.95
N LEU A 191 4.91 18.26 12.08
CA LEU A 191 6.12 18.14 11.26
C LEU A 191 7.39 18.21 12.10
N ARG A 192 7.38 18.89 13.25
CA ARG A 192 8.52 18.92 14.18
C ARG A 192 8.80 17.56 14.81
N LEU A 193 7.76 16.74 14.99
CA LEU A 193 7.85 15.37 15.51
C LEU A 193 7.95 14.33 14.39
N SER A 194 7.99 14.77 13.13
CA SER A 194 8.02 13.88 11.97
C SER A 194 9.43 13.37 11.69
N SER A 195 9.50 12.22 11.03
CA SER A 195 10.73 11.66 10.48
C SER A 195 10.70 11.81 8.96
N LEU A 196 11.70 12.49 8.41
CA LEU A 196 11.91 12.63 6.96
C LEU A 196 12.93 11.59 6.50
N ASP A 197 12.46 10.54 5.83
CA ASP A 197 13.35 9.55 5.23
C ASP A 197 13.65 9.93 3.77
N LEU A 198 14.88 9.68 3.34
CA LEU A 198 15.34 9.90 1.97
C LEU A 198 15.61 8.54 1.32
N SER A 199 14.99 8.29 0.18
CA SER A 199 15.04 7.01 -0.53
C SER A 199 14.74 5.77 0.33
N PRO A 200 13.69 5.78 1.19
CA PRO A 200 13.36 4.61 1.99
C PRO A 200 12.80 3.50 1.11
N GLN A 201 12.88 2.27 1.61
CA GLN A 201 12.20 1.13 1.00
C GLN A 201 10.78 1.03 1.54
N VAL A 202 9.79 0.81 0.67
CA VAL A 202 8.40 0.53 1.06
C VAL A 202 7.95 -0.73 0.36
N ASN A 203 7.56 -1.74 1.14
CA ASN A 203 7.21 -3.05 0.61
C ASN A 203 5.84 -3.49 1.12
N PHE A 204 5.06 -4.15 0.27
CA PHE A 204 3.80 -4.74 0.69
C PHE A 204 3.49 -6.04 -0.04
N TYR A 205 3.06 -7.04 0.73
CA TYR A 205 2.68 -8.37 0.24
C TYR A 205 1.20 -8.63 0.51
N TRP A 206 0.45 -9.00 -0.53
CA TRP A 206 -0.97 -9.33 -0.38
C TRP A 206 -1.44 -10.40 -1.38
N ARG A 207 -2.70 -10.78 -1.24
CA ARG A 207 -3.39 -11.76 -2.10
C ARG A 207 -4.65 -11.13 -2.66
N ARG A 208 -4.90 -11.32 -3.96
CA ARG A 208 -6.12 -10.87 -4.63
C ARG A 208 -6.52 -11.90 -5.68
N GLY A 209 -7.72 -12.45 -5.59
CA GLY A 209 -8.21 -13.42 -6.58
C GLY A 209 -7.57 -14.82 -6.49
N LYS A 210 -8.06 -15.72 -7.35
CA LYS A 210 -7.63 -17.11 -7.46
C LYS A 210 -7.44 -17.46 -8.93
N ARG A 211 -6.59 -18.45 -9.19
CA ARG A 211 -6.46 -19.06 -10.50
C ARG A 211 -6.31 -20.57 -10.41
N ILE A 212 -6.60 -21.23 -11.52
CA ILE A 212 -6.35 -22.66 -11.69
C ILE A 212 -4.99 -22.81 -12.39
N ILE A 213 -4.14 -23.69 -11.86
CA ILE A 213 -2.82 -23.93 -12.45
C ILE A 213 -2.98 -24.63 -13.81
N PRO A 214 -2.50 -24.04 -14.92
CA PRO A 214 -2.78 -24.55 -16.26
C PRO A 214 -1.95 -25.79 -16.63
N LYS A 215 -0.67 -25.83 -16.23
CA LYS A 215 0.31 -26.87 -16.62
C LYS A 215 1.16 -27.32 -15.43
N GLY A 216 1.83 -28.47 -15.56
CA GLY A 216 2.73 -29.06 -14.57
C GLY A 216 2.04 -29.99 -13.56
N HIS A 217 2.80 -30.54 -12.60
CA HIS A 217 2.31 -31.55 -11.64
C HIS A 217 1.18 -31.07 -10.71
N ARG A 218 0.98 -29.76 -10.57
CA ARG A 218 -0.11 -29.15 -9.77
C ARG A 218 -1.31 -28.73 -10.64
N ARG A 219 -1.39 -29.18 -11.89
CA ARG A 219 -2.49 -28.84 -12.82
C ARG A 219 -3.86 -29.08 -12.18
N GLY A 220 -4.81 -28.18 -12.45
CA GLY A 220 -6.18 -28.27 -11.94
C GLY A 220 -6.36 -27.87 -10.47
N ARG A 221 -5.27 -27.63 -9.73
CA ARG A 221 -5.35 -27.13 -8.35
C ARG A 221 -5.58 -25.62 -8.34
N GLN A 222 -6.50 -25.17 -7.48
CA GLN A 222 -6.72 -23.74 -7.21
C GLN A 222 -5.59 -23.19 -6.34
N GLU A 223 -5.09 -22.01 -6.71
CA GLU A 223 -4.06 -21.27 -6.00
C GLU A 223 -4.42 -19.77 -5.94
N PRO A 224 -4.23 -19.11 -4.79
CA PRO A 224 -4.42 -17.66 -4.72
C PRO A 224 -3.35 -16.94 -5.53
N ILE A 225 -3.73 -15.84 -6.17
CA ILE A 225 -2.77 -14.95 -6.82
C ILE A 225 -2.15 -14.07 -5.75
N ARG A 226 -0.82 -13.98 -5.77
CA ARG A 226 -0.01 -13.25 -4.79
C ARG A 226 0.67 -12.10 -5.49
N PHE A 227 0.76 -10.97 -4.81
CA PHE A 227 1.39 -9.77 -5.30
C PHE A 227 2.40 -9.25 -4.27
N GLN A 228 3.42 -8.57 -4.78
CA GLN A 228 4.41 -7.84 -4.02
C GLN A 228 4.66 -6.51 -4.71
N ILE A 229 4.62 -5.42 -3.96
CA ILE A 229 5.16 -4.13 -4.38
C ILE A 229 6.47 -3.93 -3.63
N ASP A 230 7.51 -3.58 -4.37
CA ASP A 230 8.79 -3.14 -3.83
C ASP A 230 9.08 -1.75 -4.39
N ASP A 231 8.78 -0.74 -3.58
CA ASP A 231 8.82 0.67 -3.95
C ASP A 231 9.95 1.41 -3.22
N HIS A 232 10.43 2.48 -3.85
CA HIS A 232 11.49 3.35 -3.36
C HIS A 232 11.10 4.81 -3.63
N PRO A 233 10.20 5.41 -2.84
CA PRO A 233 9.90 6.84 -2.94
C PRO A 233 11.17 7.68 -2.78
N HIS A 234 11.20 8.87 -3.37
CA HIS A 234 12.34 9.79 -3.25
C HIS A 234 12.49 10.30 -1.81
N SER A 235 11.38 10.73 -1.22
CA SER A 235 11.30 11.11 0.19
C SER A 235 9.96 10.67 0.76
N GLN A 236 9.90 10.42 2.06
CA GLN A 236 8.63 10.25 2.75
C GLN A 236 8.65 10.91 4.13
N ILE A 237 7.51 11.42 4.54
CA ILE A 237 7.32 12.01 5.87
C ILE A 237 6.50 11.02 6.70
N ARG A 238 7.07 10.53 7.79
CA ARG A 238 6.40 9.67 8.77
C ARG A 238 6.12 10.42 10.06
N ILE A 239 5.00 10.11 10.68
CA ILE A 239 4.44 10.87 11.79
C ILE A 239 3.94 9.91 12.88
N PRO A 240 3.92 10.35 14.15
CA PRO A 240 3.53 9.50 15.27
C PRO A 240 2.01 9.29 15.38
N GLN A 241 1.21 10.19 14.79
CA GLN A 241 -0.25 10.17 14.85
C GLN A 241 -0.85 9.97 13.46
N GLN A 242 -1.99 9.30 13.39
CA GLN A 242 -2.66 9.00 12.13
C GLN A 242 -3.36 10.24 11.55
N LEU A 243 -3.23 10.47 10.24
CA LEU A 243 -3.98 11.53 9.55
C LEU A 243 -5.51 11.30 9.59
N PRO A 244 -6.32 12.36 9.56
CA PRO A 244 -7.77 12.23 9.58
C PRO A 244 -8.27 11.63 8.26
N GLN A 245 -9.36 10.86 8.34
CA GLN A 245 -10.01 10.30 7.16
C GLN A 245 -10.53 11.41 6.23
N PHE A 246 -10.53 11.17 4.92
CA PHE A 246 -11.14 12.09 3.94
C PHE A 246 -12.62 11.84 3.81
N ALA A 247 -13.00 10.55 3.76
CA ALA A 247 -14.35 10.08 3.63
C ALA A 247 -14.71 9.13 4.78
N PRO A 248 -15.99 9.00 5.16
CA PRO A 248 -16.39 7.97 6.09
C PRO A 248 -16.12 6.57 5.52
N LEU A 249 -15.82 5.61 6.41
CA LEU A 249 -15.44 4.24 6.04
C LEU A 249 -16.53 3.52 5.21
N GLU A 250 -17.78 3.86 5.45
CA GLU A 250 -18.96 3.27 4.80
C GLU A 250 -19.52 4.15 3.66
N ALA A 251 -18.79 5.19 3.25
CA ALA A 251 -19.20 6.04 2.15
C ALA A 251 -19.42 5.23 0.87
N SER A 252 -20.62 5.30 0.31
CA SER A 252 -20.93 4.73 -1.00
C SER A 252 -20.50 5.73 -2.08
N TYR A 253 -19.35 5.48 -2.70
CA TYR A 253 -18.94 6.23 -3.89
C TYR A 253 -19.55 5.60 -5.14
N THR A 254 -20.01 6.43 -6.07
CA THR A 254 -20.45 6.03 -7.41
C THR A 254 -19.30 5.47 -8.26
N ALA A 255 -18.06 5.86 -7.97
CA ALA A 255 -16.88 5.41 -8.70
C ALA A 255 -16.71 3.89 -8.61
N GLU A 256 -16.81 3.21 -9.75
CA GLU A 256 -16.67 1.76 -9.85
C GLU A 256 -15.19 1.34 -9.91
N VAL A 257 -14.90 0.15 -9.39
CA VAL A 257 -13.57 -0.45 -9.52
C VAL A 257 -13.53 -1.20 -10.85
N PRO A 258 -12.56 -0.91 -11.74
CA PRO A 258 -12.41 -1.66 -12.98
C PRO A 258 -12.20 -3.16 -12.72
N GLU A 259 -13.02 -4.00 -13.35
CA GLU A 259 -12.85 -5.45 -13.33
C GLU A 259 -12.16 -5.96 -14.59
N ILE A 260 -11.05 -6.66 -14.40
CA ILE A 260 -10.28 -7.23 -15.51
C ILE A 260 -10.35 -8.75 -15.41
N HIS A 261 -11.01 -9.36 -16.38
CA HIS A 261 -11.13 -10.82 -16.47
C HIS A 261 -9.88 -11.49 -17.08
N LEU A 262 -8.95 -10.69 -17.59
CA LEU A 262 -7.69 -11.17 -18.14
C LEU A 262 -6.70 -11.52 -17.02
N ALA A 263 -5.86 -12.51 -17.29
CA ALA A 263 -4.84 -12.91 -16.34
C ALA A 263 -3.74 -11.83 -16.22
N PRO A 264 -3.16 -11.59 -15.02
CA PRO A 264 -2.17 -10.51 -14.81
C PRO A 264 -0.92 -10.59 -15.70
N ASN A 265 -0.62 -11.76 -16.26
CA ASN A 265 0.50 -11.99 -17.18
C ASN A 265 0.28 -11.44 -18.59
N MET A 266 -0.90 -10.89 -18.90
CA MET A 266 -1.14 -10.18 -20.17
C MET A 266 -0.53 -8.76 -20.15
N MET A 267 -0.34 -8.20 -18.97
CA MET A 267 0.53 -7.03 -18.77
C MET A 267 1.98 -7.51 -18.62
N PRO A 268 3.02 -6.67 -18.87
CA PRO A 268 4.42 -7.01 -18.58
C PRO A 268 4.73 -7.14 -17.07
N LEU A 269 3.93 -7.93 -16.35
CA LEU A 269 4.11 -8.36 -14.96
C LEU A 269 4.59 -9.81 -14.94
N PHE A 270 5.72 -10.01 -14.27
CA PHE A 270 6.36 -11.30 -14.18
C PHE A 270 6.26 -11.86 -12.76
N ARG A 271 6.28 -13.19 -12.67
CA ARG A 271 6.26 -13.89 -11.40
C ARG A 271 7.66 -14.20 -10.94
N ARG A 272 7.96 -13.91 -9.68
CA ARG A 272 9.23 -14.22 -9.02
C ARG A 272 8.97 -14.85 -7.66
N GLN A 273 9.96 -15.51 -7.08
CA GLN A 273 9.90 -16.04 -5.73
C GLN A 273 11.12 -15.54 -4.97
N TYR A 274 10.86 -14.85 -3.88
CA TYR A 274 11.81 -14.29 -2.91
C TYR A 274 11.05 -13.96 -1.62
N ASP A 275 11.76 -13.45 -0.63
CA ASP A 275 11.22 -13.07 0.67
C ASP A 275 9.99 -12.15 0.54
N ASN A 276 8.97 -12.41 1.36
CA ASN A 276 7.77 -11.57 1.41
C ASN A 276 8.01 -10.45 2.41
N ASN A 277 8.02 -9.21 1.93
CA ASN A 277 8.36 -8.06 2.74
C ASN A 277 7.12 -7.19 2.93
N ILE A 278 6.87 -6.79 4.17
CA ILE A 278 5.92 -5.75 4.55
C ILE A 278 6.73 -4.75 5.36
N PHE A 279 6.93 -3.55 4.81
CA PHE A 279 7.85 -2.58 5.37
C PHE A 279 7.40 -1.16 5.03
N THR A 280 7.31 -0.29 6.04
CA THR A 280 6.82 1.10 5.91
C THR A 280 7.94 2.14 5.71
N GLY A 281 9.21 1.70 5.75
CA GLY A 281 10.40 2.56 5.82
C GLY A 281 11.15 2.45 7.15
N ALA A 282 10.48 1.96 8.20
CA ALA A 282 11.08 1.68 9.50
C ALA A 282 10.64 0.32 10.06
N LYS A 283 11.47 -0.25 10.95
CA LYS A 283 11.19 -1.50 11.64
C LYS A 283 10.36 -1.23 12.90
N LEU A 284 9.59 -2.22 13.34
CA LEU A 284 8.94 -2.19 14.65
C LEU A 284 10.00 -2.39 15.77
N PRO A 285 9.87 -1.73 16.93
CA PRO A 285 8.96 -0.62 17.26
C PRO A 285 9.58 0.75 16.89
N ASP A 286 8.93 1.51 16.00
CA ASP A 286 9.25 2.92 15.72
C ASP A 286 8.04 3.78 16.10
N PRO A 287 8.20 4.86 16.89
CA PRO A 287 7.10 5.78 17.21
C PRO A 287 6.45 6.41 15.97
N ALA A 288 7.19 6.69 14.90
CA ALA A 288 6.68 7.29 13.67
C ALA A 288 6.14 6.21 12.70
N CYS A 289 5.07 5.54 13.13
CA CYS A 289 4.50 4.40 12.42
C CYS A 289 3.45 4.74 11.35
N TYR A 290 3.00 6.01 11.27
CA TYR A 290 2.02 6.46 10.29
C TYR A 290 2.67 7.29 9.19
N GLY A 291 2.09 7.23 7.99
CA GLY A 291 2.52 8.03 6.85
C GLY A 291 1.78 9.36 6.76
N HIS A 292 2.50 10.42 6.41
CA HIS A 292 1.92 11.72 6.08
C HIS A 292 1.87 11.89 4.56
N THR A 293 2.98 12.30 3.95
CA THR A 293 3.13 12.54 2.51
C THR A 293 4.36 11.83 1.95
N GLN A 294 4.20 11.18 0.80
CA GLN A 294 5.28 10.63 -0.01
C GLN A 294 5.59 11.53 -1.22
N PHE A 295 6.87 11.62 -1.56
CA PHE A 295 7.34 12.31 -2.75
C PHE A 295 7.95 11.30 -3.72
N HIS A 296 7.47 11.31 -4.94
CA HIS A 296 7.92 10.41 -6.00
C HIS A 296 8.48 11.21 -7.17
N LEU A 297 9.66 10.80 -7.62
CA LEU A 297 10.30 11.36 -8.79
C LEU A 297 10.01 10.49 -10.01
N VAL A 298 9.55 11.10 -11.11
CA VAL A 298 9.40 10.43 -12.39
C VAL A 298 10.78 10.23 -13.03
N PRO A 299 11.20 9.00 -13.32
CA PRO A 299 12.51 8.76 -13.93
C PRO A 299 12.50 9.13 -15.43
N ASP A 300 13.70 9.35 -16.00
CA ASP A 300 13.92 9.71 -17.41
C ASP A 300 13.22 8.78 -18.42
N ARG A 301 12.97 7.53 -18.05
CA ARG A 301 12.28 6.54 -18.90
C ARG A 301 10.81 6.89 -19.15
N TYR A 302 10.18 7.56 -18.19
CA TYR A 302 8.76 7.91 -18.21
C TYR A 302 8.53 9.42 -18.33
N HIS A 303 9.59 10.17 -18.64
CA HIS A 303 9.51 11.60 -18.83
C HIS A 303 8.59 11.96 -20.00
N ARG A 304 7.82 13.05 -19.85
CA ARG A 304 6.82 13.51 -20.83
C ARG A 304 7.40 13.66 -22.23
N ASP A 305 8.56 14.30 -22.36
CA ASP A 305 9.21 14.52 -23.66
C ASP A 305 9.56 13.21 -24.39
N ARG A 306 9.88 12.16 -23.62
CA ARG A 306 10.22 10.86 -24.19
C ARG A 306 8.95 10.15 -24.65
N LEU A 307 7.88 10.20 -23.84
CA LEU A 307 6.59 9.65 -24.20
C LEU A 307 5.98 10.37 -25.42
N ALA A 308 6.11 11.70 -25.48
CA ALA A 308 5.70 12.51 -26.64
C ALA A 308 6.45 12.08 -27.92
N ARG A 309 7.78 11.91 -27.84
CA ARG A 309 8.59 11.39 -28.96
C ARG A 309 8.18 9.99 -29.42
N GLN A 310 7.59 9.19 -28.54
CA GLN A 310 7.08 7.85 -28.82
C GLN A 310 5.59 7.82 -29.19
N GLN A 311 4.94 8.99 -29.36
CA GLN A 311 3.50 9.10 -29.61
C GLN A 311 2.63 8.43 -28.51
N HIS A 312 3.08 8.53 -27.26
CA HIS A 312 2.44 7.96 -26.07
C HIS A 312 2.18 9.02 -25.00
N SER A 313 1.87 10.26 -25.41
CA SER A 313 1.55 11.37 -24.50
C SER A 313 0.30 11.12 -23.66
N ASP A 314 -0.65 10.34 -24.19
CA ASP A 314 -1.86 9.88 -23.50
C ASP A 314 -1.58 8.98 -22.28
N GLN A 315 -0.39 8.38 -22.22
CA GLN A 315 0.02 7.45 -21.16
C GLN A 315 0.66 8.15 -19.95
N VAL A 316 0.90 9.46 -20.01
CA VAL A 316 1.49 10.23 -18.89
C VAL A 316 0.60 10.16 -17.65
N GLU A 317 -0.66 10.56 -17.76
CA GLU A 317 -1.57 10.58 -16.60
C GLU A 317 -1.91 9.17 -16.05
N PRO A 318 -2.20 8.16 -16.89
CA PRO A 318 -2.35 6.78 -16.43
C PRO A 318 -1.13 6.24 -15.69
N PHE A 319 0.08 6.58 -16.14
CA PHE A 319 1.32 6.22 -15.46
C PHE A 319 1.41 6.82 -14.05
N LEU A 320 1.15 8.13 -13.93
CA LEU A 320 1.19 8.84 -12.65
C LEU A 320 0.15 8.29 -11.67
N ARG A 321 -1.07 8.06 -12.17
CA ARG A 321 -2.16 7.44 -11.39
C ARG A 321 -1.81 6.03 -10.92
N ALA A 322 -1.20 5.21 -11.77
CA ALA A 322 -0.77 3.87 -11.38
C ALA A 322 0.35 3.91 -10.33
N ASN A 323 1.33 4.80 -10.49
CA ASN A 323 2.38 4.99 -9.51
C ASN A 323 1.80 5.36 -8.14
N ALA A 324 0.92 6.37 -8.10
CA ALA A 324 0.22 6.77 -6.88
C ALA A 324 -0.58 5.63 -6.26
N ALA A 325 -1.38 4.91 -7.06
CA ALA A 325 -2.21 3.80 -6.60
C ALA A 325 -1.37 2.69 -5.94
N ALA A 326 -0.27 2.28 -6.57
CA ALA A 326 0.59 1.22 -6.05
C ALA A 326 1.35 1.66 -4.80
N SER A 327 2.03 2.81 -4.85
CA SER A 327 2.84 3.31 -3.75
C SER A 327 2.00 3.60 -2.50
N LEU A 328 0.87 4.29 -2.64
CA LEU A 328 0.01 4.63 -1.52
C LEU A 328 -0.73 3.41 -0.96
N PHE A 329 -1.15 2.47 -1.81
CA PHE A 329 -1.70 1.20 -1.33
C PHE A 329 -0.67 0.38 -0.55
N ALA A 330 0.55 0.26 -1.08
CA ALA A 330 1.62 -0.45 -0.38
C ALA A 330 1.94 0.19 0.97
N TRP A 331 2.00 1.52 1.01
CA TRP A 331 2.33 2.25 2.23
C TRP A 331 1.22 2.15 3.28
N THR A 332 -0.03 2.45 2.92
CA THR A 332 -1.17 2.34 3.84
C THR A 332 -1.42 0.90 4.28
N GLY A 333 -1.26 -0.07 3.38
CA GLY A 333 -1.39 -1.49 3.70
C GLY A 333 -0.33 -1.97 4.69
N ALA A 334 0.92 -1.52 4.52
CA ALA A 334 1.99 -1.82 5.47
C ALA A 334 1.74 -1.16 6.84
N GLN A 335 1.28 0.09 6.87
CA GLN A 335 0.90 0.78 8.10
C GLN A 335 -0.22 0.04 8.85
N ALA A 336 -1.26 -0.39 8.14
CA ALA A 336 -2.36 -1.15 8.73
C ALA A 336 -1.91 -2.53 9.27
N MET A 337 -0.99 -3.22 8.56
CA MET A 337 -0.42 -4.48 9.04
C MET A 337 0.47 -4.31 10.27
N TYR A 338 1.16 -3.18 10.40
CA TYR A 338 1.91 -2.82 11.62
C TYR A 338 0.98 -2.57 12.82
N GLN A 339 -0.29 -2.24 12.59
CA GLN A 339 -1.31 -2.14 13.64
C GLN A 339 -2.03 -3.48 13.89
N GLY A 340 -1.61 -4.56 13.21
CA GLY A 340 -2.16 -5.91 13.39
C GLY A 340 -3.37 -6.25 12.51
N PHE A 341 -3.83 -5.33 11.65
CA PHE A 341 -4.86 -5.61 10.65
C PHE A 341 -4.31 -6.45 9.50
N TRP A 342 -5.15 -7.30 8.90
CA TRP A 342 -4.77 -8.11 7.74
C TRP A 342 -6.02 -8.64 7.05
N ASP A 343 -5.84 -9.43 5.99
CA ASP A 343 -6.90 -9.98 5.13
C ASP A 343 -8.16 -10.50 5.86
N TYR A 344 -8.03 -11.19 7.01
CA TYR A 344 -9.17 -11.71 7.80
C TYR A 344 -9.56 -10.84 9.00
N GLN A 345 -8.73 -9.88 9.40
CA GLN A 345 -9.04 -8.89 10.44
C GLN A 345 -8.96 -7.52 9.76
N ASP A 346 -10.02 -7.18 9.04
CA ASP A 346 -10.08 -5.96 8.23
C ASP A 346 -9.97 -4.70 9.09
N VAL A 347 -9.63 -3.59 8.45
CA VAL A 347 -9.42 -2.31 9.12
C VAL A 347 -10.72 -1.82 9.78
N SER A 348 -10.63 -1.43 11.05
CA SER A 348 -11.75 -0.82 11.79
C SER A 348 -11.86 0.69 11.56
N ARG A 349 -10.78 1.32 11.10
CA ARG A 349 -10.67 2.74 10.76
C ARG A 349 -9.85 2.88 9.48
N PRO A 350 -10.15 3.86 8.61
CA PRO A 350 -9.45 4.02 7.36
C PRO A 350 -8.02 4.54 7.58
N PHE A 351 -7.08 4.07 6.77
CA PHE A 351 -5.70 4.58 6.76
C PHE A 351 -5.52 5.53 5.58
N VAL A 352 -5.10 6.75 5.87
CA VAL A 352 -4.93 7.79 4.86
C VAL A 352 -3.46 8.08 4.62
N SER A 353 -3.08 8.30 3.38
CA SER A 353 -1.76 8.81 3.02
C SER A 353 -1.85 9.67 1.77
N GLN A 354 -0.91 10.60 1.65
CA GLN A 354 -0.82 11.54 0.54
C GLN A 354 0.43 11.25 -0.30
N ALA A 355 0.39 11.52 -1.60
CA ALA A 355 1.58 11.52 -2.43
C ALA A 355 1.60 12.70 -3.41
N VAL A 356 2.80 13.19 -3.65
CA VAL A 356 3.11 14.17 -4.69
C VAL A 356 4.09 13.52 -5.67
N ILE A 357 3.70 13.45 -6.94
CA ILE A 357 4.52 12.86 -8.00
C ILE A 357 4.94 13.99 -8.93
N THR A 358 6.25 14.08 -9.23
CA THR A 358 6.78 15.17 -10.03
C THR A 358 7.91 14.74 -10.96
N ASP A 359 8.04 15.43 -12.09
CA ASP A 359 9.20 15.40 -13.00
C ASP A 359 10.06 16.68 -12.88
N GLY A 360 9.83 17.49 -11.84
CA GLY A 360 10.54 18.73 -11.55
C GLY A 360 9.87 19.99 -12.09
N HIS A 361 9.01 19.87 -13.10
CA HIS A 361 8.25 21.01 -13.64
C HIS A 361 6.75 20.85 -13.38
N PHE A 362 6.24 19.63 -13.52
CA PHE A 362 4.86 19.31 -13.28
C PHE A 362 4.70 18.51 -11.99
N PHE A 363 3.62 18.79 -11.28
CA PHE A 363 3.27 18.21 -10.01
C PHE A 363 1.86 17.63 -10.10
N SER A 364 1.72 16.37 -9.70
CA SER A 364 0.43 15.68 -9.60
C SER A 364 0.22 15.27 -8.15
N PHE A 365 -0.96 15.59 -7.64
CA PHE A 365 -1.29 15.43 -6.22
C PHE A 365 -2.30 14.31 -6.06
N PHE A 366 -2.01 13.40 -5.13
CA PHE A 366 -2.82 12.22 -4.89
C PHE A 366 -3.11 12.04 -3.40
N CYS A 367 -4.34 11.67 -3.10
CA CYS A 367 -4.80 11.31 -1.77
C CYS A 367 -5.34 9.89 -1.82
N TYR A 368 -4.91 9.04 -0.89
CA TYR A 368 -5.37 7.66 -0.83
C TYR A 368 -5.98 7.36 0.52
N GLN A 369 -7.09 6.62 0.50
CA GLN A 369 -7.74 6.12 1.70
C GLN A 369 -7.95 4.61 1.58
N LEU A 370 -7.30 3.87 2.48
CA LEU A 370 -7.43 2.43 2.64
C LEU A 370 -8.63 2.14 3.54
N ASN A 371 -9.70 1.63 2.93
CA ASN A 371 -10.94 1.24 3.59
C ASN A 371 -11.04 -0.27 3.81
N THR A 372 -10.26 -1.07 3.08
CA THR A 372 -10.25 -2.52 3.23
C THR A 372 -8.94 -3.18 2.81
N LEU A 373 -8.56 -4.21 3.56
CA LEU A 373 -7.49 -5.17 3.28
C LEU A 373 -8.01 -6.57 2.93
N ALA A 374 -9.31 -6.79 3.08
CA ALA A 374 -9.98 -8.05 2.78
C ALA A 374 -10.12 -8.24 1.26
N LEU A 375 -9.01 -8.64 0.63
CA LEU A 375 -8.86 -8.76 -0.82
C LEU A 375 -8.86 -10.21 -1.31
N SER A 376 -8.75 -11.20 -0.42
CA SER A 376 -8.83 -12.61 -0.82
C SER A 376 -10.23 -12.98 -1.29
N VAL A 377 -10.35 -14.05 -2.07
CA VAL A 377 -11.66 -14.51 -2.55
C VAL A 377 -12.57 -14.92 -1.39
N GLU A 378 -11.98 -15.41 -0.30
CA GLU A 378 -12.72 -15.78 0.91
C GLU A 378 -13.30 -14.57 1.65
N THR A 379 -12.56 -13.46 1.71
CA THR A 379 -12.90 -12.29 2.53
C THR A 379 -13.61 -11.19 1.74
N ASP A 380 -13.43 -11.17 0.42
CA ASP A 380 -14.03 -10.16 -0.47
C ASP A 380 -15.50 -10.43 -0.82
N ALA A 381 -15.97 -11.68 -0.73
CA ALA A 381 -17.28 -12.10 -1.25
C ALA A 381 -18.48 -11.31 -0.68
N ASN A 382 -18.38 -10.86 0.58
CA ASN A 382 -19.44 -10.10 1.26
C ASN A 382 -18.96 -8.68 1.64
N ASN A 383 -17.89 -8.19 1.01
CA ASN A 383 -17.27 -6.92 1.38
C ASN A 383 -17.65 -5.81 0.38
N PRO A 384 -18.59 -4.91 0.75
CA PRO A 384 -18.98 -3.79 -0.12
C PRO A 384 -17.92 -2.68 -0.15
N ARG A 385 -16.95 -2.68 0.79
CA ARG A 385 -15.96 -1.62 0.91
C ARG A 385 -14.96 -1.68 -0.24
N LYS A 386 -14.55 -0.50 -0.70
CA LYS A 386 -13.54 -0.29 -1.73
C LYS A 386 -12.59 0.82 -1.28
N ASN A 387 -11.34 0.69 -1.67
CA ASN A 387 -10.33 1.71 -1.40
C ASN A 387 -10.53 2.90 -2.33
N LEU A 388 -10.07 4.08 -1.94
CA LEU A 388 -10.31 5.32 -2.68
C LEU A 388 -8.98 6.00 -3.01
N LEU A 389 -8.86 6.47 -4.24
CA LEU A 389 -7.74 7.27 -4.71
C LEU A 389 -8.31 8.53 -5.38
N TRP A 390 -8.02 9.67 -4.79
CA TRP A 390 -8.24 10.97 -5.40
C TRP A 390 -6.96 11.44 -6.10
N GLY A 391 -7.09 12.15 -7.20
CA GLY A 391 -5.93 12.71 -7.86
C GLY A 391 -6.25 13.80 -8.85
N THR A 392 -5.38 14.81 -8.92
CA THR A 392 -5.42 15.86 -9.93
C THR A 392 -4.73 15.41 -11.22
N GLU A 393 -5.02 16.12 -12.31
CA GLU A 393 -4.12 16.13 -13.47
C GLU A 393 -2.81 16.82 -13.10
N SER A 394 -1.82 16.69 -13.99
CA SER A 394 -0.53 17.34 -13.84
C SER A 394 -0.59 18.85 -13.94
N LEU A 395 -0.23 19.54 -12.86
CA LEU A 395 -0.16 20.99 -12.79
C LEU A 395 1.28 21.47 -12.96
N ARG A 396 1.49 22.53 -13.73
CA ARG A 396 2.83 23.07 -13.99
C ARG A 396 3.20 24.06 -12.88
N LEU A 397 4.32 23.84 -12.18
CA LEU A 397 4.78 24.73 -11.11
C LEU A 397 5.41 26.01 -11.66
N TYR A 398 6.23 25.92 -12.70
CA TYR A 398 6.87 27.08 -13.32
C TYR A 398 7.12 26.85 -14.82
N GLU A 399 7.29 27.93 -15.57
CA GLU A 399 7.54 27.85 -17.01
C GLU A 399 8.98 27.50 -17.34
N GLY A 400 9.92 28.22 -16.71
CA GLY A 400 11.34 28.00 -16.87
C GLY A 400 12.16 28.97 -16.02
N VAL A 401 13.48 28.92 -16.19
CA VAL A 401 14.42 29.87 -15.57
C VAL A 401 15.12 30.63 -16.68
N GLN A 402 14.97 31.96 -16.68
CA GLN A 402 15.55 32.87 -17.68
C GLN A 402 16.24 34.03 -16.96
N ASP A 403 17.46 34.38 -17.37
CA ASP A 403 18.24 35.50 -16.84
C ASP A 403 18.33 35.56 -15.30
N GLY A 404 18.41 34.40 -14.65
CA GLY A 404 18.49 34.30 -13.19
C GLY A 404 17.16 34.54 -12.45
N ALA A 405 16.03 34.57 -13.16
CA ALA A 405 14.68 34.66 -12.59
C ALA A 405 13.82 33.43 -12.97
N VAL A 406 12.91 33.05 -12.07
CA VAL A 406 11.91 32.00 -12.34
C VAL A 406 10.73 32.64 -13.06
N VAL A 407 10.40 32.15 -14.24
CA VAL A 407 9.31 32.65 -15.08
C VAL A 407 8.06 31.82 -14.84
N GLY A 408 6.91 32.48 -14.67
CA GLY A 408 5.59 31.85 -14.61
C GLY A 408 5.40 30.89 -13.43
N LEU A 409 5.90 31.25 -12.24
CA LEU A 409 5.66 30.46 -11.01
C LEU A 409 4.17 30.50 -10.64
N ASP A 410 3.54 29.33 -10.58
CA ASP A 410 2.13 29.14 -10.26
C ASP A 410 1.91 29.00 -8.75
N ASP A 411 1.24 30.01 -8.17
CA ASP A 411 0.91 30.04 -6.75
C ASP A 411 -0.14 29.00 -6.35
N CYS A 412 -1.02 28.59 -7.25
CA CYS A 412 -2.04 27.59 -6.96
C CYS A 412 -1.39 26.24 -6.65
N VAL A 413 -0.38 25.84 -7.42
CA VAL A 413 0.37 24.60 -7.19
C VAL A 413 1.14 24.66 -5.87
N LEU A 414 1.76 25.82 -5.57
CA LEU A 414 2.50 26.00 -4.33
C LEU A 414 1.58 25.98 -3.11
N ARG A 415 0.43 26.67 -3.15
CA ARG A 415 -0.58 26.65 -2.09
C ARG A 415 -1.06 25.23 -1.81
N LEU A 416 -1.31 24.46 -2.87
CA LEU A 416 -1.77 23.09 -2.75
C LEU A 416 -0.71 22.17 -2.15
N LEU A 417 0.56 22.32 -2.54
CA LEU A 417 1.69 21.62 -1.92
C LEU A 417 1.79 21.92 -0.42
N VAL A 418 1.64 23.19 -0.06
CA VAL A 418 1.66 23.62 1.34
C VAL A 418 0.46 23.07 2.10
N GLN A 419 -0.75 23.09 1.51
CA GLN A 419 -1.97 22.56 2.11
C GLN A 419 -1.86 21.06 2.43
N PHE A 420 -1.20 20.29 1.56
CA PHE A 420 -0.89 18.88 1.82
C PHE A 420 -0.04 18.73 3.09
N LEU A 421 1.08 19.47 3.18
CA LEU A 421 2.00 19.44 4.33
C LEU A 421 1.39 19.99 5.63
N MET A 422 0.39 20.86 5.52
CA MET A 422 -0.34 21.42 6.66
C MET A 422 -1.43 20.50 7.22
N ASN A 423 -1.74 19.38 6.54
CA ASN A 423 -2.71 18.41 7.03
C ASN A 423 -2.25 17.83 8.39
N ARG A 424 -3.18 17.81 9.36
CA ARG A 424 -2.94 17.38 10.74
C ARG A 424 -4.13 16.61 11.30
N PRO A 425 -3.93 15.67 12.23
CA PRO A 425 -5.01 15.05 12.99
C PRO A 425 -5.77 16.08 13.82
N HIS A 426 -7.02 15.76 14.12
CA HIS A 426 -7.83 16.54 15.05
C HIS A 426 -7.30 16.27 16.45
N SER A 427 -7.04 17.33 17.20
CA SER A 427 -6.62 17.29 18.60
C SER A 427 -7.71 16.73 19.51
#